data_AF-A0A6I7XEW8-F1
#
_entry.id   AF-A0A6I7XEW8-F1
#
_cell.length_a   1.000
_cell.length_b   1.000
_cell.length_c   1.000
_cell.angle_alpha   90.00
_cell.angle_beta   90.00
_cell.angle_gamma   90.00
#
_symmetry.space_group_name_H-M   'P 1'
#
loop_
_entity.id
_entity.type
_entity.pdbx_description
1 polymer ?
#
loop_
_entity_poly.entity_id
_entity_poly.type
_entity_poly.pdbx_seq_one_letter_code
_entity_poly.pdbx_strand_id
1 'polypeptide(L)'
;MKQVAQGIYVHQGLIELPDVHNHDAIANIGFIVGKSCVAVIDSGGSPVQGRLLKKTVEKITSVPICYVINTHVHSDHIFGNRAFN
;
A
#
# COMPACT_ATOMS: atom_id res chain seq x y z
N MET A 1 -7.49 -3.70 -4.41
CA MET A 1 -7.34 -2.26 -4.72
C MET A 1 -8.49 -1.82 -5.59
N LYS A 2 -9.08 -0.66 -5.32
CA LYS A 2 -10.08 0.00 -6.14
C LYS A 2 -9.46 1.25 -6.78
N GLN A 3 -9.63 1.43 -8.08
CA GLN A 3 -9.27 2.69 -8.74
C GLN A 3 -10.36 3.73 -8.45
N VAL A 4 -10.02 4.84 -7.80
CA VAL A 4 -10.98 5.88 -7.41
C VAL A 4 -10.94 7.10 -8.34
N ALA A 5 -9.84 7.25 -9.08
CA ALA A 5 -9.67 8.20 -10.18
C ALA A 5 -8.55 7.71 -11.11
N GLN A 6 -8.33 8.37 -12.25
CA GLN A 6 -7.26 7.97 -13.17
C GLN A 6 -5.90 7.95 -12.45
N GLY A 7 -5.25 6.78 -12.40
CA GLY A 7 -3.97 6.58 -11.72
C GLY A 7 -4.01 6.57 -10.19
N ILE A 8 -5.17 6.68 -9.53
CA ILE A 8 -5.29 6.73 -8.06
C ILE A 8 -6.00 5.47 -7.56
N TYR A 9 -5.31 4.69 -6.72
CA TYR A 9 -5.78 3.40 -6.23
C TYR A 9 -5.79 3.34 -4.71
N VAL A 10 -6.85 2.77 -4.14
CA VAL A 10 -7.07 2.67 -2.70
C VAL A 10 -7.41 1.23 -2.31
N HIS A 11 -6.82 0.74 -1.22
CA HIS A 11 -7.36 -0.36 -0.43
C HIS A 11 -8.16 0.26 0.71
N GLN A 12 -9.42 -0.16 0.84
CA GLN A 12 -10.20 0.18 2.01
C GLN A 12 -9.93 -0.88 3.08
N GLY A 13 -9.49 -0.42 4.26
CA GLY A 13 -9.22 -1.29 5.39
C GLY A 13 -10.49 -1.93 5.94
N LEU A 14 -10.36 -3.14 6.48
CA LEU A 14 -11.45 -3.83 7.17
C LEU A 14 -11.74 -3.17 8.53
N ILE A 15 -13.02 -3.11 8.90
CA ILE A 15 -13.44 -2.65 10.22
C ILE A 15 -13.36 -3.84 11.19
N GLU A 16 -12.13 -4.22 11.53
CA GLU A 16 -11.79 -5.41 12.32
C GLU A 16 -10.51 -5.17 13.15
N LEU A 17 -10.21 -6.08 14.09
CA LEU A 17 -8.92 -6.08 14.78
C LEU A 17 -7.83 -6.70 13.89
N PRO A 18 -6.56 -6.27 13.99
CA PRO A 18 -5.47 -6.87 13.20
C PRO A 18 -5.23 -8.31 13.61
N ASP A 19 -5.14 -9.22 12.64
CA ASP A 19 -4.79 -10.62 12.86
C ASP A 19 -4.06 -11.26 11.66
N VAL A 20 -3.69 -12.52 11.83
CA VAL A 20 -2.98 -13.29 10.79
C VAL A 20 -3.83 -13.58 9.56
N HIS A 21 -5.16 -13.59 9.68
CA HIS A 21 -6.10 -13.90 8.60
C HIS A 21 -6.36 -12.67 7.72
N ASN A 22 -6.51 -11.49 8.32
CA ASN A 22 -6.63 -10.23 7.59
C ASN A 22 -5.28 -9.60 7.24
N HIS A 23 -4.17 -10.19 7.70
CA HIS A 23 -2.80 -9.73 7.42
C HIS A 23 -2.55 -8.28 7.86
N ASP A 24 -3.21 -7.86 8.94
CA ASP A 24 -3.23 -6.50 9.46
C ASP A 24 -3.73 -5.44 8.45
N ALA A 25 -4.56 -5.86 7.49
CA ALA A 25 -5.12 -5.02 6.43
C ALA A 25 -6.33 -4.19 6.89
N ILE A 26 -6.15 -3.44 7.97
CA ILE A 26 -7.19 -2.66 8.65
C ILE A 26 -7.13 -1.16 8.32
N ALA A 27 -6.03 -0.68 7.76
CA ALA A 27 -5.84 0.71 7.34
C ALA A 27 -6.22 0.94 5.87
N ASN A 28 -6.67 2.16 5.57
CA ASN A 28 -6.72 2.63 4.20
C ASN A 28 -5.29 2.94 3.72
N ILE A 29 -4.88 2.30 2.64
CA ILE A 29 -3.58 2.52 2.01
C ILE A 29 -3.76 2.64 0.50
N GLY A 30 -2.75 3.14 -0.21
CA GLY A 30 -2.92 3.39 -1.63
C GLY A 30 -1.65 3.70 -2.39
N PHE A 31 -1.83 4.03 -3.65
CA PHE A 31 -0.75 4.57 -4.47
C PHE A 31 -1.30 5.42 -5.61
N ILE A 32 -0.42 6.30 -6.08
CA ILE A 32 -0.68 7.23 -7.18
C ILE A 32 0.35 6.93 -8.28
N VAL A 33 -0.14 6.59 -9.48
CA VAL A 33 0.67 6.38 -10.68
C VAL A 33 0.86 7.71 -11.40
N GLY A 34 2.08 8.25 -11.35
CA GLY A 34 2.49 9.42 -12.11
C GLY A 34 3.06 9.07 -13.49
N LYS A 35 3.52 10.09 -14.22
CA LYS A 35 4.15 9.91 -15.54
C LYS A 35 5.50 9.19 -15.49
N SER A 36 6.26 9.40 -14.42
CA SER A 36 7.64 8.92 -14.29
C SER A 36 7.84 7.95 -13.13
N CYS A 37 6.91 7.94 -12.16
CA CYS A 37 7.02 7.10 -10.99
C CYS A 37 5.68 6.91 -10.26
N VAL A 38 5.66 5.95 -9.34
CA VAL A 38 4.58 5.72 -8.38
C VAL A 38 4.98 6.25 -7.01
N ALA A 39 4.02 6.88 -6.32
CA ALA A 39 4.09 7.17 -4.90
C ALA A 39 3.11 6.24 -4.14
N VAL A 40 3.64 5.43 -3.24
CA VAL A 40 2.86 4.61 -2.30
C VAL A 40 2.53 5.47 -1.07
N ILE A 41 1.27 5.48 -0.66
CA ILE A 41 0.77 6.15 0.54
C ILE A 41 0.40 5.08 1.54
N ASP A 42 1.21 4.98 2.60
CA ASP A 42 1.21 3.91 3.60
C ASP A 42 1.46 2.51 3.05
N SER A 43 2.28 1.74 3.75
CA SER A 43 2.80 0.46 3.27
C SER A 43 1.96 -0.74 3.72
N GLY A 44 1.04 -0.51 4.66
CA GLY A 44 0.22 -1.53 5.31
C GLY A 44 0.77 -2.03 6.64
N GLY A 45 -0.03 -2.85 7.32
CA GLY A 45 0.21 -3.32 8.68
C GLY A 45 1.15 -4.51 8.81
N SER A 46 1.55 -5.12 7.71
CA SER A 46 2.43 -6.28 7.74
C SER A 46 3.35 -6.37 6.52
N PRO A 47 4.49 -7.08 6.64
CA PRO A 47 5.32 -7.40 5.47
C PRO A 47 4.56 -8.19 4.39
N VAL A 48 3.53 -8.94 4.76
CA VAL A 48 2.67 -9.68 3.81
C VAL A 48 1.85 -8.69 2.99
N GLN A 49 1.16 -7.76 3.64
CA GLN A 49 0.36 -6.73 2.96
C GLN A 49 1.23 -5.84 2.08
N GLY A 50 2.41 -5.40 2.57
CA GLY A 50 3.34 -4.60 1.78
C GLY A 50 3.80 -5.30 0.49
N ARG A 51 4.08 -6.61 0.54
CA ARG A 51 4.42 -7.39 -0.68
C ARG A 51 3.24 -7.50 -1.64
N LEU A 52 2.02 -7.66 -1.13
CA LEU A 52 0.82 -7.69 -1.97
C LEU A 52 0.56 -6.32 -2.63
N LEU A 53 0.81 -5.24 -1.91
CA LEU A 53 0.73 -3.88 -2.43
C LEU A 53 1.77 -3.65 -3.54
N LYS A 54 3.05 -3.95 -3.29
CA LYS A 54 4.13 -3.84 -4.29
C LYS A 54 3.83 -4.61 -5.56
N LYS A 55 3.45 -5.89 -5.44
CA LYS A 55 3.03 -6.72 -6.58
C LYS A 55 1.84 -6.15 -7.33
N THR A 56 0.92 -5.50 -6.63
CA THR A 56 -0.25 -4.87 -7.25
C THR A 56 0.16 -3.65 -8.07
N VAL A 57 1.07 -2.82 -7.55
CA VAL A 57 1.65 -1.69 -8.30
C VAL A 57 2.35 -2.17 -9.57
N GLU A 58 3.23 -3.18 -9.44
CA GLU A 58 3.98 -3.77 -10.56
C GLU A 58 3.09 -4.39 -11.65
N LYS A 59 1.88 -4.84 -11.29
CA LYS A 59 0.88 -5.32 -12.26
C LYS A 59 0.14 -4.20 -12.99
N ILE A 60 0.04 -3.02 -12.38
CA ILE A 60 -0.76 -1.90 -12.89
C ILE A 60 0.08 -0.97 -13.78
N THR A 61 1.38 -0.85 -13.51
CA THR A 61 2.25 0.06 -14.26
C THR A 61 3.69 -0.42 -14.31
N SER A 62 4.40 0.01 -15.35
CA SER A 62 5.83 -0.24 -15.54
C SER A 62 6.74 0.89 -15.02
N VAL A 63 6.17 2.05 -14.64
CA VAL A 63 6.98 3.13 -14.05
C VAL A 63 7.40 2.74 -12.62
N PRO A 64 8.63 3.08 -12.19
CA PRO A 64 9.17 2.62 -10.91
C PRO A 64 8.43 3.21 -9.71
N ILE A 65 8.44 2.50 -8.58
CA ILE A 65 8.06 3.06 -7.29
C ILE A 65 9.21 3.93 -6.79
N CYS A 66 8.97 5.23 -6.62
CA CYS A 66 10.01 6.16 -6.13
C CYS A 66 9.82 6.56 -4.67
N TYR A 67 8.60 6.45 -4.15
CA TYR A 67 8.29 6.91 -2.80
C TYR A 67 7.41 5.90 -2.08
N VAL A 68 7.72 5.67 -0.81
CA VAL A 68 6.82 5.11 0.18
C VAL A 68 6.66 6.18 1.25
N ILE A 69 5.48 6.79 1.29
CA ILE A 69 5.15 7.90 2.18
C ILE A 69 4.33 7.33 3.33
N ASN A 70 4.91 7.33 4.53
CA ASN A 70 4.17 6.97 5.75
C ASN A 70 3.52 8.22 6.33
N THR A 71 2.22 8.18 6.57
CA THR A 71 1.45 9.31 7.11
C THR A 71 1.74 9.54 8.59
N HIS A 72 1.99 8.48 9.36
CA HIS A 72 2.39 8.51 10.76
C HIS A 72 2.95 7.14 11.19
N VAL A 73 3.25 6.97 12.48
CA VAL A 73 4.04 5.85 13.02
C VAL A 73 3.26 4.61 13.43
N HIS A 74 1.92 4.58 13.30
CA HIS A 74 1.16 3.39 13.67
C HIS A 74 1.47 2.21 12.75
N SER A 75 1.44 1.01 13.33
CA SER A 75 1.91 -0.22 12.70
C SER A 75 1.22 -0.52 11.38
N ASP A 76 -0.09 -0.28 11.31
CA ASP A 76 -0.97 -0.44 10.15
C ASP A 76 -0.58 0.43 8.94
N HIS A 77 0.32 1.40 9.14
CA HIS A 77 0.84 2.27 8.09
C HIS A 77 2.31 2.01 7.71
N ILE A 78 3.12 1.44 8.62
CA ILE A 78 4.59 1.38 8.46
C ILE A 78 5.20 -0.02 8.41
N PHE A 79 4.53 -1.07 8.88
CA PHE A 79 5.13 -2.41 8.97
C PHE A 79 5.33 -3.07 7.60
N GLY A 80 4.57 -2.65 6.59
CA GLY A 80 4.76 -3.05 5.20
C GLY A 80 6.04 -2.50 4.55
N ASN A 81 6.72 -1.52 5.15
CA ASN A 81 7.93 -0.90 4.60
C ASN A 81 9.00 -1.93 4.22
N ARG A 82 9.07 -3.05 4.95
CA ARG A 82 10.00 -4.17 4.68
C ARG A 82 9.86 -4.78 3.28
N ALA A 83 8.78 -4.53 2.56
CA ALA A 83 8.59 -4.98 1.18
C ALA A 83 9.24 -4.07 0.12
N PHE A 84 9.64 -2.85 0.50
CA PHE A 84 10.06 -1.78 -0.42
C PHE A 84 11.55 -1.43 -0.31
N ASN A 85 12.35 -2.34 0.25
CA ASN A 85 13.82 -2.27 0.27
C ASN A 85 14.43 -2.55 -1.11
#